data_AF-A0A0C2G5E6-F1
#
_entry.id   AF-A0A0C2G5E6-F1
#
_cell.length_a   1.000
_cell.length_b   1.000
_cell.length_c   1.000
_cell.angle_alpha   90.00
_cell.angle_beta   90.00
_cell.angle_gamma   90.00
#
_symmetry.space_group_name_H-M   'P 1'
#
loop_
_entity.id
_entity.type
_entity.pdbx_description
1 polymer ?
#
loop_
_entity_poly.entity_id
_entity_poly.type
_entity_poly.pdbx_seq_one_letter_code
_entity_poly.pdbx_strand_id
1 'polypeptide(L)'
;MKNNDVGSCEFCQEEGAHPSDGCPRIRAVDARRKALARMGKCVYCLGFCPKPCPYRKECRYCKSTYHNTAICHLPQERKEIMEKIRKLKNQVAEVGQGADQPARVTYANQ
;
A
#
# COMPACT_ATOMS: atom_id res chain seq x y z
N MET A 1 0.61 -30.07 11.21
CA MET A 1 1.40 -28.92 11.70
C MET A 1 2.00 -28.22 10.49
N LYS A 2 1.67 -26.95 10.19
CA LYS A 2 2.36 -26.18 9.15
C LYS A 2 3.21 -25.14 9.88
N ASN A 3 4.52 -25.39 9.91
CA ASN A 3 5.48 -24.51 10.55
C ASN A 3 5.36 -23.12 9.96
N ASN A 4 5.19 -22.15 10.84
CA ASN A 4 5.13 -20.73 10.52
C ASN A 4 6.58 -20.20 10.38
N ASP A 5 7.39 -20.88 9.57
CA ASP A 5 8.75 -20.45 9.25
C ASP A 5 8.62 -19.25 8.32
N VAL A 6 8.56 -18.07 8.92
CA VAL A 6 8.75 -16.82 8.21
C VAL A 6 10.19 -16.84 7.70
N GLY A 7 10.39 -17.38 6.50
CA GLY A 7 11.70 -17.37 5.84
C GLY A 7 12.27 -15.95 5.75
N SER A 8 13.54 -15.84 5.35
CA SER A 8 14.20 -14.54 5.24
C SER A 8 13.43 -13.58 4.32
N CYS A 9 13.31 -12.32 4.74
CA CYS A 9 12.67 -11.31 3.92
C CYS A 9 13.47 -11.09 2.63
N GLU A 10 12.84 -11.25 1.47
CA GLU A 10 13.51 -11.15 0.17
C GLU A 10 14.04 -9.76 -0.17
N PHE A 11 13.62 -8.75 0.62
CA PHE A 11 13.94 -7.34 0.43
C PHE A 11 14.99 -6.83 1.42
N CYS A 12 14.83 -7.15 2.70
CA CYS A 12 15.71 -6.64 3.76
C CYS A 12 16.57 -7.70 4.43
N GLN A 13 16.42 -8.96 4.02
CA GLN A 13 17.19 -10.12 4.46
C GLN A 13 17.13 -10.41 5.96
N GLU A 14 16.18 -9.80 6.67
CA GLU A 14 15.88 -10.15 8.06
C GLU A 14 15.19 -11.51 8.13
N GLU A 15 15.73 -12.41 8.94
CA GLU A 15 15.20 -13.76 9.14
C GLU A 15 14.03 -13.75 10.14
N GLY A 16 13.01 -14.57 9.92
CA GLY A 16 11.98 -14.88 10.94
C GLY A 16 11.00 -13.77 11.30
N ALA A 17 11.29 -12.51 10.98
CA ALA A 17 10.58 -11.38 11.56
C ALA A 17 9.26 -11.03 10.86
N HIS A 18 9.21 -11.13 9.53
CA HIS A 18 8.03 -10.71 8.74
C HIS A 18 7.99 -11.34 7.34
N PRO A 19 6.80 -11.52 6.75
CA PRO A 19 6.68 -11.91 5.35
C PRO A 19 7.16 -10.78 4.43
N SER A 20 7.71 -11.13 3.27
CA SER A 20 8.25 -10.16 2.30
C SER A 20 7.25 -9.07 1.88
N ASP A 21 5.94 -9.36 1.85
CA ASP A 21 4.90 -8.37 1.55
C ASP A 21 4.68 -7.33 2.67
N GLY A 22 5.14 -7.62 3.88
CA GLY A 22 5.08 -6.76 5.06
C GLY A 22 6.40 -6.08 5.43
N CYS A 23 7.41 -6.07 4.55
CA CYS A 23 8.74 -5.54 4.89
C CYS A 23 8.69 -4.09 5.43
N PRO A 24 9.13 -3.84 6.69
CA PRO A 24 9.08 -2.53 7.31
C PRO A 24 10.21 -1.61 6.87
N ARG A 25 11.31 -2.16 6.34
CA ARG A 25 12.48 -1.41 5.84
C ARG A 25 12.28 -0.92 4.40
N ILE A 26 11.70 -1.77 3.54
CA ILE A 26 11.35 -1.41 2.16
C ILE A 26 9.83 -1.39 2.03
N ARG A 27 9.22 -0.26 2.43
CA ARG A 27 7.76 -0.13 2.53
C ARG A 27 7.07 0.08 1.18
N ALA A 28 7.61 0.97 0.35
CA ALA A 28 6.99 1.35 -0.91
C ALA A 28 7.08 0.23 -1.95
N VAL A 29 5.97 -0.05 -2.64
CA VAL A 29 5.90 -1.12 -3.66
C VAL A 29 6.90 -0.86 -4.80
N ASP A 30 7.06 0.40 -5.22
CA ASP A 30 8.04 0.76 -6.26
C ASP A 30 9.48 0.53 -5.81
N ALA A 31 9.78 0.77 -4.53
CA ALA A 31 11.10 0.49 -3.97
C ALA A 31 11.39 -1.03 -3.98
N ARG A 32 10.38 -1.86 -3.67
CA ARG A 32 10.49 -3.33 -3.76
C ARG A 32 10.72 -3.78 -5.20
N ARG A 33 9.98 -3.23 -6.18
CA ARG A 33 10.16 -3.55 -7.61
C ARG A 33 11.56 -3.18 -8.10
N LYS A 34 12.03 -1.98 -7.76
CA LYS A 34 13.41 -1.54 -8.06
C LYS A 34 14.45 -2.45 -7.38
N ALA A 35 14.21 -2.86 -6.14
CA ALA A 35 15.09 -3.78 -5.43
C ALA A 35 15.19 -5.15 -6.14
N LEU A 36 14.06 -5.74 -6.59
CA LEU A 36 14.10 -6.99 -7.36
C LEU A 36 14.87 -6.83 -8.67
N ALA A 37 14.64 -5.75 -9.41
CA ALA A 37 15.36 -5.48 -10.64
C ALA A 37 16.88 -5.37 -10.41
N ARG A 38 17.30 -4.61 -9.38
CA ARG A 38 18.72 -4.48 -9.00
C ARG A 38 19.35 -5.80 -8.56
N MET A 39 18.60 -6.64 -7.84
CA MET A 39 19.07 -7.95 -7.37
C MET A 39 18.99 -9.04 -8.45
N GLY A 40 18.39 -8.77 -9.62
CA GLY A 40 18.15 -9.79 -10.65
C GLY A 40 17.12 -10.86 -10.23
N LYS A 41 16.26 -10.55 -9.25
CA LYS A 41 15.26 -11.48 -8.72
C LYS A 41 13.98 -11.47 -9.55
N CYS A 42 13.33 -12.62 -9.62
CA CYS A 42 12.11 -12.85 -10.38
C CYS A 42 10.91 -12.11 -9.76
N VAL A 43 10.13 -11.41 -10.59
CA VAL A 43 8.92 -10.69 -10.15
C VAL A 43 7.77 -11.62 -9.72
N TYR A 44 7.81 -12.90 -10.08
CA TYR A 44 6.76 -13.88 -9.76
C TYR A 44 7.02 -14.63 -8.45
N CYS A 45 8.27 -15.04 -8.20
CA CYS A 45 8.64 -15.84 -7.02
C CYS A 45 9.54 -15.11 -6.03
N LEU A 46 10.00 -13.89 -6.33
CA LEU A 46 10.94 -13.08 -5.54
C LEU A 46 12.36 -13.67 -5.39
N GLY A 47 12.62 -14.87 -5.91
CA GLY A 47 13.94 -15.51 -5.90
C GLY A 47 14.60 -15.58 -7.28
N PHE A 48 15.61 -16.42 -7.39
CA PHE A 48 16.24 -16.78 -8.67
C PHE A 48 15.57 -18.04 -9.23
N CYS A 49 15.11 -18.00 -10.49
CA CYS A 49 14.44 -19.12 -11.12
C CYS A 49 14.67 -19.13 -12.64
N PRO A 50 14.51 -20.28 -13.32
CA PRO A 50 14.51 -20.34 -14.77
C PRO A 50 13.31 -19.56 -15.37
N LYS A 51 13.40 -19.25 -16.67
CA LYS A 51 12.32 -18.67 -17.46
C LYS A 51 11.74 -19.75 -18.39
N PRO A 52 10.40 -19.92 -18.46
CA PRO A 52 9.38 -19.24 -17.66
C PRO A 52 9.39 -19.65 -16.18
N CYS A 53 8.92 -18.77 -15.28
CA CYS A 53 8.96 -19.03 -13.84
C CYS A 53 7.97 -20.16 -13.45
N PRO A 54 8.44 -21.30 -12.90
CA PRO A 54 7.57 -22.42 -12.52
C PRO A 54 6.84 -22.17 -11.18
N TYR A 55 7.30 -21.22 -10.38
CA TYR A 55 6.78 -20.91 -9.05
C TYR A 55 5.80 -19.72 -9.05
N ARG A 56 5.30 -19.33 -10.22
CA ARG A 56 4.31 -18.26 -10.33
C ARG A 56 3.05 -18.65 -9.56
N LYS A 57 2.57 -17.72 -8.72
CA LYS A 57 1.33 -17.85 -7.94
C LYS A 57 0.43 -16.66 -8.20
N GLU A 58 -0.85 -16.86 -7.95
CA GLU A 58 -1.83 -15.78 -8.01
C GLU A 58 -1.61 -14.76 -6.88
N CYS A 59 -1.71 -13.48 -7.20
CA CYS A 59 -1.64 -12.39 -6.24
C CYS A 59 -2.85 -12.40 -5.31
N ARG A 60 -2.62 -12.42 -4.00
CA ARG A 60 -3.70 -12.47 -2.99
C ARG A 60 -4.61 -11.24 -3.02
N TYR A 61 -4.07 -10.08 -3.43
CA TYR A 61 -4.79 -8.80 -3.41
C TYR A 61 -5.63 -8.55 -4.66
N CYS A 62 -5.05 -8.74 -5.86
CA CYS A 62 -5.70 -8.38 -7.13
C CYS A 62 -6.00 -9.57 -8.04
N LYS A 63 -5.69 -10.81 -7.61
CA LYS A 63 -5.94 -12.05 -8.37
C LYS A 63 -5.17 -12.18 -9.69
N SER A 64 -4.24 -11.26 -9.97
CA SER A 64 -3.35 -11.34 -11.13
C SER A 64 -2.29 -12.42 -10.96
N THR A 65 -1.92 -13.10 -12.04
CA THR A 65 -0.76 -14.03 -12.08
C THR A 65 0.51 -13.36 -12.62
N TYR A 66 0.48 -12.05 -12.89
CA TYR A 66 1.60 -11.33 -13.50
C TYR A 66 2.64 -10.80 -12.51
N HIS A 67 2.45 -10.98 -11.20
CA HIS A 67 3.39 -10.52 -10.18
C HIS A 67 3.19 -11.28 -8.86
N ASN A 68 4.21 -11.26 -8.01
CA ASN A 68 4.11 -11.72 -6.63
C ASN A 68 3.30 -10.74 -5.77
N THR A 69 2.54 -11.26 -4.81
CA THR A 69 1.76 -10.49 -3.83
C THR A 69 2.56 -9.34 -3.17
N ALA A 70 3.86 -9.54 -2.88
CA ALA A 70 4.68 -8.54 -2.19
C ALA A 70 4.98 -7.26 -2.99
N ILE A 71 4.74 -7.28 -4.31
CA ILE A 71 4.95 -6.14 -5.21
C ILE A 71 3.65 -5.65 -5.88
N CYS A 72 2.50 -6.01 -5.29
CA CYS A 72 1.20 -5.50 -5.73
C CYS A 72 0.96 -4.08 -5.20
N HIS A 73 0.55 -3.16 -6.08
CA HIS A 73 0.25 -1.77 -5.70
C HIS A 73 -1.09 -1.61 -4.98
N LEU A 74 -2.04 -2.51 -5.22
CA LEU A 74 -3.42 -2.39 -4.75
C LEU A 74 -3.57 -2.11 -3.23
N PRO A 75 -2.83 -2.77 -2.32
CA PRO A 75 -2.91 -2.44 -0.89
C PRO A 75 -2.45 -1.02 -0.56
N GLN A 76 -1.38 -0.56 -1.20
CA GLN A 76 -0.82 0.77 -0.98
C GLN A 76 -1.78 1.83 -1.54
N GLU A 77 -2.24 1.67 -2.78
CA GLU A 77 -3.22 2.55 -3.44
C GLU A 77 -4.51 2.65 -2.62
N ARG A 78 -5.04 1.53 -2.13
CA ARG A 78 -6.23 1.51 -1.28
C ARG A 78 -6.01 2.35 -0.02
N LYS A 79 -4.85 2.23 0.63
CA LYS A 79 -4.52 3.01 1.84
C LYS A 79 -4.46 4.51 1.53
N GLU A 80 -3.80 4.88 0.43
CA GLU A 80 -3.67 6.28 0.00
C GLU A 80 -5.04 6.89 -0.35
N ILE A 81 -5.89 6.16 -1.06
CA ILE A 81 -7.25 6.59 -1.40
C ILE A 81 -8.07 6.79 -0.11
N MET A 82 -8.04 5.84 0.82
CA MET A 82 -8.77 5.94 2.08
C MET A 82 -8.28 7.13 2.93
N GLU A 83 -6.98 7.41 2.93
CA GLU A 83 -6.43 8.58 3.62
C GLU A 83 -6.89 9.89 2.97
N LYS A 84 -6.91 9.96 1.63
CA LYS A 84 -7.45 11.10 0.88
C LYS A 84 -8.93 11.32 1.19
N ILE A 85 -9.75 10.27 1.15
CA ILE A 85 -11.18 10.34 1.51
C ILE A 85 -11.34 10.89 2.94
N ARG A 86 -10.55 10.41 3.90
CA ARG A 86 -10.59 10.90 5.29
C ARG A 86 -10.25 12.39 5.39
N LYS A 87 -9.19 12.85 4.72
CA LYS A 87 -8.78 14.27 4.71
C LYS A 87 -9.86 15.16 4.11
N LEU A 88 -10.43 14.76 2.97
CA LEU A 88 -11.51 15.50 2.31
C LEU A 88 -12.77 15.58 3.18
N LYS A 89 -13.15 14.49 3.86
CA LYS A 89 -14.29 14.50 4.79
C LYS A 89 -14.10 15.50 5.94
N ASN A 90 -12.90 15.58 6.50
CA ASN A 90 -12.59 16.54 7.55
C ASN A 90 -12.69 17.99 7.04
N GLN A 91 -12.14 18.28 5.86
CA GLN A 91 -12.21 19.62 5.25
C GLN A 91 -13.65 20.05 4.95
N VAL A 92 -14.50 19.15 4.46
CA VAL A 92 -15.93 19.44 4.22
C VAL A 92 -16.65 19.77 5.53
N ALA A 93 -16.34 19.05 6.63
CA ALA A 93 -16.93 19.32 7.93
C ALA A 93 -16.52 20.69 8.50
N GLU A 94 -15.27 21.10 8.29
CA GLU A 94 -14.77 22.42 8.71
C GLU A 94 -15.42 23.56 7.90
N VAL A 95 -15.62 23.40 6.59
CA VAL A 95 -16.29 24.39 5.74
C VAL A 95 -17.78 24.53 6.08
N GLY A 96 -18.45 23.43 6.44
CA GLY A 96 -19.86 23.45 6.83
C GLY A 96 -20.16 24.22 8.12
N GLN A 97 -19.16 24.46 8.97
CA GLN A 97 -19.31 25.22 10.23
C GLN A 97 -19.15 26.74 10.06
N GLY A 98 -18.78 27.23 8.87
CA GLY A 98 -18.58 28.66 8.58
C GLY A 98 -19.78 29.39 7.99
N ALA A 99 -20.90 28.70 7.72
CA ALA A 99 -22.03 29.24 6.94
C ALA A 99 -23.28 29.62 7.76
N ASP A 100 -23.22 29.57 9.10
CA ASP A 100 -24.42 29.70 9.96
C ASP A 100 -24.38 30.92 10.92
N GLN A 101 -23.75 32.03 10.49
CA GLN A 101 -23.96 33.32 11.14
C GLN A 101 -24.97 34.14 10.31
N PRO A 102 -26.24 34.27 10.75
CA PRO A 102 -27.15 35.22 10.11
C PRO A 102 -26.60 36.63 10.29
N ALA A 103 -26.40 37.35 9.18
CA ALA A 103 -26.04 38.75 9.19
C ALA A 103 -27.06 39.53 10.04
N ARG A 104 -26.59 40.10 11.16
CA ARG A 104 -27.41 41.02 11.96
C ARG A 104 -27.67 42.29 11.13
N VAL A 105 -28.87 42.41 10.57
CA VAL A 105 -29.35 43.66 9.97
C VAL A 105 -29.76 44.58 11.11
N THR A 106 -28.96 45.61 11.39
CA THR A 106 -29.36 46.71 12.27
C THR A 106 -30.05 47.78 11.45
N TYR A 107 -31.35 47.96 11.67
CA TYR A 107 -32.09 49.09 11.11
C TYR A 107 -31.84 50.33 11.99
N ALA A 108 -31.32 51.39 11.38
CA ALA A 108 -31.25 52.71 11.98
C ALA A 108 -32.65 53.35 11.92
N ASN A 109 -33.29 53.51 13.08
CA ASN A 109 -34.51 54.30 13.18
C ASN A 109 -34.15 55.79 13.11
N GLN A 110 -34.84 56.50 12.21
CA GLN A 110 -34.88 57.97 12.11
C GLN A 110 -35.77 58.55 13.20
#